data_AF-A0A3P6RXW2-F1
#
_entry.id   AF-A0A3P6RXW2-F1
#
_cell.length_a   1.000
_cell.length_b   1.000
_cell.length_c   1.000
_cell.angle_alpha   90.00
_cell.angle_beta   90.00
_cell.angle_gamma   90.00
#
_symmetry.space_group_name_H-M   'P 1'
#
loop_
_entity.id
_entity.type
_entity.pdbx_description
1 polymer ?
#
loop_
_entity_poly.entity_id
_entity_poly.type
_entity_poly.pdbx_seq_one_letter_code
_entity_poly.pdbx_strand_id
1 'polypeptide(L)'
;MESEEMILEQDKNQKGQDVINKQITHLNKYVDLLLQSLHSSDRAHNENFAEKPTFNKEETVRLVRATMVGEGLKISMGRAAAATSSTHTTTQLPRPSGAQPTSRP
;
A
#
# COMPACT_ATOMS: atom_id res chain seq x y z
N MET A 1 -13.39 -65.90 -21.82
CA MET A 1 -14.45 -65.11 -21.18
C MET A 1 -14.06 -64.62 -19.79
N GLU A 2 -14.11 -65.41 -18.70
CA GLU A 2 -13.82 -64.89 -17.35
C GLU A 2 -12.40 -64.30 -17.20
N SER A 3 -11.39 -64.93 -17.81
CA SER A 3 -10.01 -64.41 -17.84
C SER A 3 -9.84 -63.15 -18.69
N GLU A 4 -10.66 -62.93 -19.71
CA GLU A 4 -10.59 -61.72 -20.55
C GLU A 4 -11.24 -60.54 -19.85
N GLU A 5 -12.33 -60.79 -19.12
CA GLU A 5 -13.01 -59.80 -18.30
C GLU A 5 -12.11 -59.28 -17.17
N MET A 6 -11.34 -60.17 -16.54
CA MET A 6 -10.35 -59.79 -15.53
C MET A 6 -9.24 -58.88 -16.09
N ILE A 7 -8.77 -59.15 -17.32
CA ILE A 7 -7.75 -58.31 -17.98
C ILE A 7 -8.32 -56.93 -18.31
N LEU A 8 -9.57 -56.87 -18.79
CA LEU A 8 -10.26 -55.61 -19.08
C LEU A 8 -10.49 -54.75 -17.82
N GLU A 9 -10.87 -55.38 -16.70
CA GLU A 9 -10.99 -54.73 -15.40
C GLU A 9 -9.64 -54.16 -14.91
N GLN A 10 -8.56 -54.94 -15.06
CA GLN A 10 -7.21 -54.49 -14.72
C GLN A 10 -6.79 -53.28 -15.56
N ASP A 11 -7.05 -53.29 -16.87
CA ASP A 11 -6.75 -52.19 -17.78
C ASP A 11 -7.53 -50.91 -17.42
N LYS A 12 -8.80 -51.05 -17.04
CA LYS A 12 -9.64 -49.93 -16.57
C LYS A 12 -9.07 -49.32 -15.30
N ASN A 13 -8.67 -50.15 -14.34
CA ASN A 13 -8.10 -49.72 -13.08
C ASN A 13 -6.74 -49.05 -13.28
N GLN A 14 -5.89 -49.59 -14.16
CA GLN A 14 -4.61 -49.00 -14.52
C GLN A 14 -4.77 -47.61 -15.15
N LYS A 15 -5.71 -47.46 -16.10
CA LYS A 15 -6.02 -46.14 -16.69
C LYS A 15 -6.51 -45.14 -15.65
N GLY A 16 -7.33 -45.59 -14.70
CA GLY A 16 -7.77 -44.77 -13.56
C GLY A 16 -6.59 -44.29 -12.72
N GLN A 17 -5.67 -45.20 -12.39
CA GLN A 17 -4.44 -44.91 -11.65
C GLN A 17 -3.57 -43.88 -12.38
N ASP A 18 -3.41 -44.01 -13.70
CA ASP A 18 -2.59 -43.10 -14.52
C ASP A 18 -3.17 -41.69 -14.54
N VAL A 19 -4.50 -41.55 -14.60
CA VAL A 19 -5.18 -40.25 -14.52
C VAL A 19 -4.95 -39.59 -13.17
N ILE A 20 -5.09 -40.35 -12.08
CA ILE A 20 -4.84 -39.85 -10.72
C ILE A 20 -3.38 -39.40 -10.57
N ASN A 21 -2.43 -40.20 -11.04
CA ASN A 21 -1.00 -39.86 -10.99
C ASN A 21 -0.68 -38.58 -11.78
N LYS A 22 -1.28 -38.40 -12.96
CA LYS A 22 -1.16 -37.16 -13.75
C LYS A 22 -1.72 -35.95 -13.01
N GLN A 23 -2.88 -36.10 -12.37
CA GLN A 23 -3.48 -35.02 -11.57
C GLN A 23 -2.61 -34.65 -10.37
N ILE A 24 -2.09 -35.62 -9.62
CA ILE A 24 -1.16 -35.38 -8.51
C ILE A 24 0.08 -34.62 -8.99
N THR A 25 0.65 -35.04 -10.13
CA THR A 25 1.82 -34.38 -10.72
C THR A 25 1.53 -32.92 -11.10
N HIS A 26 0.37 -32.65 -11.70
CA HIS A 26 -0.04 -31.29 -12.03
C HIS A 26 -0.28 -30.42 -10.78
N LEU A 27 -0.92 -30.96 -9.75
CA LEU A 27 -1.15 -30.24 -8.51
C LEU A 27 0.16 -29.86 -7.82
N ASN A 28 1.12 -30.78 -7.75
CA ASN A 28 2.44 -30.49 -7.20
C ASN A 28 3.13 -29.36 -7.96
N LYS A 29 3.10 -29.41 -9.30
CA LYS A 29 3.66 -28.33 -10.13
C LYS A 29 2.97 -26.98 -9.90
N TYR A 30 1.65 -26.96 -9.69
CA TYR A 30 0.94 -25.72 -9.38
C TYR A 30 1.29 -25.16 -8.01
N VAL A 31 1.51 -26.01 -7.01
CA VAL A 31 2.03 -25.57 -5.70
C VAL A 31 3.39 -24.91 -5.85
N ASP A 32 4.31 -25.53 -6.59
CA ASP A 32 5.65 -24.97 -6.82
C ASP A 32 5.59 -23.62 -7.54
N LEU A 33 4.74 -23.50 -8.57
CA LEU A 33 4.52 -22.24 -9.29
C LEU A 33 3.92 -21.16 -8.39
N LEU A 34 2.99 -21.53 -7.51
CA LEU A 34 2.38 -20.59 -6.57
C LEU A 34 3.43 -20.06 -5.58
N LEU A 35 4.25 -20.95 -5.01
CA LEU A 35 5.35 -20.56 -4.12
C LEU A 35 6.35 -19.65 -4.83
N GLN A 36 6.73 -19.97 -6.07
CA GLN A 36 7.63 -19.13 -6.87
C GLN A 36 7.06 -17.74 -7.13
N SER A 37 5.75 -17.66 -7.45
CA SER A 37 5.04 -16.39 -7.65
C SER A 37 5.02 -15.55 -6.37
N LEU A 38 4.71 -16.16 -5.22
CA LEU A 38 4.70 -15.48 -3.92
C LEU A 38 6.08 -14.92 -3.56
N HIS A 39 7.14 -15.70 -3.74
CA HIS A 39 8.51 -15.23 -3.50
C HIS A 39 8.93 -14.10 -4.45
N SER A 40 8.43 -14.09 -5.68
CA SER A 40 8.71 -13.02 -6.64
C SER A 40 7.96 -11.74 -6.27
N SER A 41 6.69 -11.88 -5.85
CA SER A 41 5.86 -10.77 -5.37
C SER A 41 6.43 -10.12 -4.12
N ASP A 42 6.88 -10.92 -3.15
CA ASP A 42 7.45 -10.42 -1.90
C ASP A 42 8.74 -9.60 -2.15
N ARG A 43 9.61 -10.09 -3.03
CA ARG A 43 10.81 -9.33 -3.45
C ARG A 43 10.45 -8.02 -4.14
N ALA A 44 9.53 -8.06 -5.11
CA ALA A 44 9.11 -6.86 -5.83
C ALA A 44 8.48 -5.82 -4.90
N HIS A 45 7.72 -6.27 -3.89
CA HIS A 45 7.14 -5.38 -2.90
C HIS A 45 8.21 -4.79 -1.97
N ASN A 46 9.17 -5.60 -1.50
CA ASN A 46 10.24 -5.15 -0.63
C ASN A 46 11.17 -4.12 -1.33
N GLU A 47 11.48 -4.34 -2.62
CA GLU A 47 12.22 -3.38 -3.44
C GLU A 47 11.47 -2.04 -3.58
N ASN A 48 10.15 -2.07 -3.77
CA ASN A 48 9.33 -0.86 -3.87
C ASN A 48 9.21 -0.06 -2.56
N PHE A 49 9.33 -0.72 -1.40
CA PHE A 49 9.27 -0.04 -0.10
C PHE A 49 10.63 0.48 0.38
N ALA A 50 11.74 -0.13 -0.06
CA ALA A 50 13.07 0.28 0.34
C ALA A 50 13.51 1.63 -0.28
N GLU A 51 12.86 2.09 -1.35
CA GLU A 51 13.45 3.14 -2.22
C GLU A 51 12.71 4.48 -2.24
N LYS A 52 11.65 4.69 -1.43
CA LYS A 52 11.06 6.02 -1.29
C LYS A 52 11.72 6.77 -0.13
N PRO A 53 12.48 7.85 -0.39
CA PRO A 53 12.92 8.74 0.68
C PRO A 53 11.68 9.25 1.42
N THR A 54 11.62 8.99 2.73
CA THR A 54 10.58 9.53 3.61
C THR A 54 10.75 11.02 3.85
N PHE A 55 11.86 11.59 3.39
CA PHE A 55 12.19 13.00 3.48
C PHE A 55 12.12 13.66 2.10
N ASN A 56 11.69 14.93 2.09
CA ASN A 56 11.79 15.77 0.91
C ASN A 56 13.20 16.37 0.83
N LYS A 57 13.90 16.13 -0.28
CA LYS A 57 15.29 16.57 -0.47
C LYS A 57 15.40 18.10 -0.45
N GLU A 58 14.50 18.79 -1.12
CA GLU A 58 14.50 20.25 -1.24
C GLU A 58 14.26 20.92 0.11
N GLU A 59 13.34 20.40 0.91
CA GLU A 59 13.06 20.87 2.28
C GLU A 59 14.22 20.58 3.22
N THR A 60 14.79 19.37 3.15
CA THR A 60 15.95 18.99 3.97
C THR A 60 17.12 19.92 3.69
N VAL A 61 17.40 20.17 2.42
CA VAL A 61 18.45 21.08 2.00
C VAL A 61 18.18 22.52 2.45
N ARG A 62 16.92 22.99 2.37
CA ARG A 62 16.53 24.31 2.88
C ARG A 62 16.74 24.43 4.39
N LEU A 63 16.34 23.41 5.15
CA LEU A 63 16.49 23.37 6.60
C LEU A 63 17.97 23.39 7.00
N VAL A 64 18.79 22.54 6.38
CA VAL A 64 20.24 22.48 6.64
C VAL A 64 20.90 23.83 6.37
N ARG A 65 20.58 24.50 5.26
CA ARG A 65 21.12 25.83 4.97
C ARG A 65 20.67 26.89 5.95
N ALA A 66 19.40 26.88 6.34
CA ALA A 66 18.88 27.77 7.38
C ALA A 66 19.60 27.56 8.71
N THR A 67 19.87 26.31 9.11
CA THR A 67 20.55 26.01 10.37
C THR A 67 22.05 26.31 10.35
N MET A 68 22.76 25.96 9.27
CA MET A 68 24.23 26.08 9.21
C MET A 68 24.70 27.47 8.79
N VAL A 69 23.97 28.11 7.87
CA VAL A 69 24.38 29.38 7.23
C VAL A 69 23.45 30.53 7.62
N GLY A 70 22.29 30.23 8.22
CA GLY A 70 21.27 31.24 8.51
C GLY A 70 20.48 31.69 7.27
N GLU A 71 20.63 31.00 6.14
CA GLU A 71 20.00 31.40 4.88
C GLU A 71 18.47 31.27 4.98
N GLY A 72 17.74 32.33 4.60
CA GLY A 72 16.28 32.34 4.66
C GLY A 72 15.69 32.50 6.07
N LEU A 73 16.51 32.57 7.12
CA LEU A 73 16.05 33.00 8.44
C LEU A 73 15.81 34.50 8.41
N LYS A 74 14.55 34.92 8.46
CA LYS A 74 14.22 36.33 8.74
C LYS A 74 14.63 36.61 10.18
N ILE A 75 15.80 37.23 10.34
CA ILE A 75 16.28 37.70 11.62
C ILE A 75 15.37 38.85 12.06
N SER A 76 14.28 38.55 12.76
CA SER A 76 13.55 39.58 13.52
C SER A 76 14.31 39.85 14.82
N MET A 77 15.55 40.34 14.70
CA MET A 77 16.35 40.75 15.84
C MET A 77 16.27 42.27 15.92
N GLY A 78 15.24 42.74 16.65
CA GLY A 78 15.21 44.07 17.23
C GLY A 78 14.62 45.19 16.37
N ARG A 79 13.29 45.30 16.35
CA ARG A 79 12.66 46.55 16.79
C ARG A 79 11.28 46.24 17.38
N ALA A 80 11.20 46.32 18.70
CA ALA A 80 10.02 46.93 19.30
C ALA A 80 9.87 48.31 18.66
N ALA A 81 9.13 48.40 17.56
CA ALA A 81 8.72 49.65 16.99
C ALA A 81 7.26 49.54 16.59
N ALA A 82 6.47 50.26 17.38
CA ALA A 82 5.12 50.68 17.12
C ALA A 82 4.15 49.54 16.76
N ALA A 83 3.31 49.23 17.75
CA ALA A 83 1.94 48.82 17.49
C ALA A 83 1.36 49.66 16.34
N THR A 84 1.24 49.04 15.18
CA THR A 84 0.34 49.50 14.13
C THR A 84 -0.67 48.38 13.94
N SER A 85 -1.79 48.61 14.62
CA SER A 85 -3.14 48.25 14.16
C SER A 85 -3.27 46.85 13.55
N SER A 86 -3.58 45.92 14.44
CA SER A 86 -4.33 44.74 14.10
C SER A 86 -5.52 45.06 13.19
N THR A 87 -5.49 44.56 11.96
CA THR A 87 -6.72 44.36 11.18
C THR A 87 -6.73 42.91 10.73
N HIS A 88 -7.26 42.07 11.60
CA HIS A 88 -7.63 40.71 11.30
C HIS A 88 -8.66 40.75 10.16
N THR A 89 -8.26 40.44 8.92
CA THR A 89 -9.21 39.99 7.90
C THR A 89 -9.25 38.47 7.99
N THR A 90 -9.91 37.98 9.03
CA THR A 90 -10.38 36.59 9.05
C THR A 90 -11.52 36.54 8.04
N THR A 91 -11.31 35.85 6.93
CA THR A 91 -12.36 35.57 5.95
C THR A 91 -13.39 34.69 6.67
N GLN A 92 -14.52 35.29 7.04
CA GLN A 92 -15.65 34.60 7.63
C GLN A 92 -16.11 33.49 6.68
N LEU A 93 -16.05 32.25 7.15
CA LEU A 93 -16.80 31.14 6.56
C LEU A 93 -18.31 31.46 6.66
N PRO A 94 -19.07 31.43 5.56
CA PRO A 94 -20.52 31.55 5.63
C PRO A 94 -21.09 30.36 6.38
N ARG A 95 -21.81 30.67 7.45
CA ARG A 95 -22.60 29.73 8.26
C ARG A 95 -23.66 29.07 7.37
N PRO A 96 -23.75 27.72 7.30
CA PRO A 96 -24.84 27.07 6.58
C PRO A 96 -26.16 27.33 7.33
N SER A 97 -27.10 27.95 6.62
CA SER A 97 -28.48 28.13 7.07
C SER A 97 -29.19 26.78 6.95
N GLY A 98 -29.30 26.05 8.06
CA GLY A 98 -29.97 24.76 8.16
C GLY A 98 -30.90 24.76 9.37
N ALA A 99 -32.18 24.56 9.11
CA ALA A 99 -33.31 24.71 10.02
C ALA A 99 -33.28 23.75 11.23
N GLN A 100 -33.61 24.28 12.41
CA GLN A 100 -34.67 23.79 13.32
C GLN A 100 -34.65 24.59 14.64
N PRO A 101 -35.81 24.84 15.25
CA PRO A 101 -35.97 24.28 16.58
C PRO A 101 -37.31 23.56 16.76
N THR A 102 -37.19 22.32 17.20
CA THR A 102 -38.24 21.55 17.87
C THR A 102 -38.52 22.19 19.24
N SER A 103 -39.75 22.62 19.49
CA SER A 103 -40.24 22.87 20.85
C SER A 103 -41.31 21.83 21.19
N ARG A 104 -40.99 20.97 22.16
CA ARG A 104 -41.92 20.14 22.96
C ARG A 104 -42.72 21.07 23.92
N PRO A 105 -43.89 20.68 24.47
CA PRO A 105 -44.17 19.42 25.17
C PRO A 105 -45.13 18.47 24.45
#